data_AF-A0AAN9GF33-F1
#
_entry.id   AF-A0AAN9GF33-F1
#
_cell.length_a   1.000
_cell.length_b   1.000
_cell.length_c   1.000
_cell.angle_alpha   90.00
_cell.angle_beta   90.00
_cell.angle_gamma   90.00
#
_symmetry.space_group_name_H-M   'P 1'
#
loop_
_entity.id
_entity.type
_entity.pdbx_description
1 polymer ?
#
loop_
_entity_poly.entity_id
_entity_poly.type
_entity_poly.pdbx_seq_one_letter_code
_entity_poly.pdbx_strand_id
1 'polypeptide(L)'
;MAKAASTLAMRLVTGVTSGGTNAVKYATPRLQTFWKYAKVELRPPTLGEMPQVQEGLNKLVISARTGKWKAVTVKEAWLNTLIGAEIMFCFFIGEVIGRRSLVGYHIPGAVHYIAEI
;
A
#
# COMPACT_ATOMS: atom_id res chain seq x y z
N MET A 1 -41.20 34.13 5.82
CA MET A 1 -40.15 33.76 4.83
C MET A 1 -38.79 33.47 5.47
N ALA A 2 -38.25 34.31 6.38
CA ALA A 2 -36.89 34.16 6.93
C ALA A 2 -36.61 32.87 7.74
N LYS A 3 -37.56 32.36 8.54
CA LYS A 3 -37.38 31.12 9.33
C LYS A 3 -37.32 29.83 8.50
N ALA A 4 -37.94 29.81 7.31
CA ALA A 4 -37.89 28.65 6.43
C ALA A 4 -36.50 28.47 5.78
N ALA A 5 -35.87 29.59 5.40
CA ALA A 5 -34.52 29.59 4.84
C ALA A 5 -33.45 29.16 5.86
N SER A 6 -33.55 29.60 7.12
CA SER A 6 -32.62 29.17 8.17
C SER A 6 -32.76 27.69 8.53
N THR A 7 -33.96 27.13 8.44
CA THR A 7 -34.22 25.70 8.70
C THR A 7 -33.68 24.82 7.56
N LEU A 8 -33.77 25.29 6.32
CA LEU A 8 -33.28 24.59 5.13
C LEU A 8 -31.74 24.64 5.04
N ALA A 9 -31.13 25.78 5.39
CA ALA A 9 -29.68 25.90 5.55
C ALA A 9 -29.15 24.98 6.66
N MET A 10 -29.83 24.92 7.81
CA MET A 10 -29.46 24.00 8.89
C MET A 10 -29.57 22.53 8.46
N ARG A 11 -30.56 22.15 7.65
CA ARG A 11 -30.72 20.80 7.09
C ARG A 11 -29.68 20.42 6.04
N LEU A 12 -29.24 21.37 5.22
CA LEU A 12 -28.12 21.16 4.31
C LEU A 12 -26.80 21.02 5.07
N VAL A 13 -26.56 21.87 6.08
CA VAL A 13 -25.40 21.75 6.96
C VAL A 13 -25.43 20.42 7.72
N THR A 14 -26.57 20.01 8.29
CA THR A 14 -26.68 18.70 8.96
C THR A 14 -26.58 17.51 7.99
N GLY A 15 -27.05 17.65 6.75
CA GLY A 15 -26.89 16.65 5.68
C GLY A 15 -25.43 16.47 5.25
N VAL A 16 -24.69 17.57 5.09
CA VAL A 16 -23.25 17.55 4.76
C VAL A 16 -22.42 17.04 5.94
N THR A 17 -22.75 17.43 7.18
CA THR A 17 -22.06 16.90 8.37
C THR A 17 -22.40 15.44 8.63
N SER A 18 -23.62 14.98 8.32
CA SER A 18 -23.99 13.56 8.51
C SER A 18 -23.30 12.64 7.50
N GLY A 19 -23.17 13.05 6.23
CA GLY A 19 -22.39 12.29 5.24
C GLY A 19 -20.91 12.15 5.60
N GLY A 20 -20.26 13.25 6.00
CA GLY A 20 -18.85 13.25 6.43
C GLY A 20 -18.61 12.42 7.70
N THR A 21 -19.47 12.57 8.72
CA THR A 21 -19.36 11.79 9.96
C THR A 21 -19.62 10.30 9.75
N ASN A 22 -20.48 9.92 8.79
CA ASN A 22 -20.72 8.51 8.44
C ASN A 22 -19.53 7.87 7.72
N ALA A 23 -18.87 8.60 6.81
CA ALA A 23 -17.66 8.12 6.15
C ALA A 23 -16.51 7.89 7.15
N VAL A 24 -16.33 8.82 8.10
CA VAL A 24 -15.34 8.67 9.18
C VAL A 24 -15.69 7.48 10.07
N LYS A 25 -16.94 7.34 10.51
CA LYS A 25 -17.39 6.18 11.30
C LYS A 25 -17.17 4.84 10.58
N TYR A 26 -17.26 4.81 9.25
CA TYR A 26 -16.98 3.63 8.44
C TYR A 26 -15.48 3.35 8.27
N ALA A 27 -14.67 4.39 8.08
CA ALA A 27 -13.24 4.28 7.83
C ALA A 27 -12.43 3.97 9.09
N THR A 28 -12.76 4.57 10.22
CA THR A 28 -12.01 4.44 11.49
C THR A 28 -11.78 2.97 11.92
N PRO A 29 -12.79 2.08 12.00
CA PRO A 29 -12.55 0.69 12.42
C PRO A 29 -11.71 -0.11 11.40
N ARG A 30 -11.80 0.22 10.11
CA ARG A 30 -11.02 -0.43 9.05
C ARG A 30 -9.56 -0.01 9.11
N LEU A 31 -9.31 1.28 9.32
CA LEU A 31 -7.96 1.81 9.52
C LEU A 31 -7.34 1.29 10.80
N GLN A 32 -8.11 1.14 11.89
CA GLN A 32 -7.62 0.52 13.13
C GLN A 32 -7.21 -0.94 12.92
N THR A 33 -8.01 -1.69 12.15
CA THR A 33 -7.68 -3.09 11.82
C THR A 33 -6.43 -3.18 10.95
N PHE A 34 -6.34 -2.33 9.92
CA PHE A 34 -5.14 -2.22 9.08
C PHE A 34 -3.90 -1.87 9.91
N TRP A 35 -4.00 -0.86 10.78
CA TRP A 35 -2.92 -0.41 11.65
C TRP A 35 -2.44 -1.49 12.62
N LYS A 36 -3.36 -2.33 13.11
CA LYS A 36 -3.02 -3.47 13.98
C LYS A 36 -2.08 -4.45 13.29
N TYR A 37 -2.39 -4.85 12.05
CA TYR A 37 -1.58 -5.82 11.29
C TYR A 37 -0.33 -5.18 10.69
N ALA A 38 -0.45 -3.96 10.14
CA ALA A 38 0.66 -3.21 9.57
C ALA A 38 1.83 -3.06 10.55
N LYS A 39 1.55 -2.86 11.85
CA LYS A 39 2.60 -2.77 12.89
C LYS A 39 3.44 -4.02 13.06
N VAL A 40 2.88 -5.20 12.79
CA VAL A 40 3.56 -6.47 13.02
C VAL A 40 4.20 -6.98 11.73
N GLU A 41 3.50 -6.84 10.61
CA GLU A 41 3.90 -7.43 9.33
C GLU A 41 4.73 -6.49 8.46
N LEU A 42 4.45 -5.17 8.49
CA LEU A 42 5.17 -4.17 7.70
C LEU A 42 6.29 -3.47 8.49
N ARG A 43 6.65 -3.99 9.67
CA ARG A 43 7.80 -3.45 10.42
C ARG A 43 9.08 -3.79 9.68
N PRO A 44 10.05 -2.85 9.60
CA PRO A 44 11.38 -3.21 9.14
C PRO A 44 11.95 -4.30 10.08
N PRO A 45 12.63 -5.32 9.53
CA PRO A 45 13.22 -6.40 10.32
C PRO A 45 14.25 -5.84 11.31
N THR A 46 14.33 -6.44 12.49
CA THR A 46 15.32 -6.04 13.49
C THR A 46 16.70 -6.59 13.10
N LEU A 47 17.79 -5.90 13.44
CA LEU A 47 19.15 -6.34 13.09
C LEU A 47 19.48 -7.78 13.56
N GLY A 48 18.85 -8.25 14.64
CA GLY A 48 19.00 -9.64 15.12
C GLY A 48 18.34 -10.70 14.22
N GLU A 49 17.42 -10.32 13.35
CA GLU A 49 16.73 -11.22 12.39
C GLU A 49 17.52 -11.35 11.07
N MET A 50 18.56 -10.53 10.85
CA MET A 50 19.38 -10.52 9.62
C MET A 50 20.09 -11.86 9.32
N PRO A 51 20.66 -12.59 10.30
CA PRO A 51 21.27 -13.89 10.03
C PRO A 51 20.26 -14.92 9.49
N GLN A 52 19.01 -14.89 9.99
CA GLN A 52 17.96 -15.79 9.53
C GLN A 52 17.55 -15.50 8.07
N VAL A 53 17.53 -14.22 7.69
CA VAL A 53 17.28 -13.81 6.29
C VAL A 53 18.39 -14.33 5.37
N GLN A 54 19.66 -14.20 5.78
CA GLN A 54 20.80 -14.70 5.01
C GLN A 54 20.74 -16.23 4.83
N GLU A 55 20.41 -16.97 5.89
CA GLU A 55 20.21 -18.41 5.81
C GLU A 55 19.07 -18.80 4.86
N GLY A 56 17.95 -18.06 4.90
CA GLY A 56 16.82 -18.27 3.99
C GLY A 56 17.21 -18.09 2.51
N LEU A 57 17.96 -17.02 2.21
CA LEU A 57 18.48 -16.76 0.87
C LEU A 57 19.45 -17.86 0.41
N ASN A 58 20.36 -18.30 1.28
CA ASN A 58 21.28 -19.39 0.97
C ASN A 58 20.55 -20.70 0.65
N LYS A 59 19.50 -21.04 1.42
CA LYS A 59 18.65 -22.21 1.14
C LYS A 59 17.94 -22.10 -0.20
N LEU A 60 17.46 -20.90 -0.58
CA LEU A 60 16.83 -20.66 -1.88
C LEU A 60 17.83 -20.88 -3.03
N VAL A 61 19.06 -20.36 -2.91
CA VAL A 61 20.13 -20.56 -3.90
C VAL A 61 20.49 -22.04 -4.04
N ILE A 62 20.64 -22.77 -2.93
CA ILE A 62 20.91 -24.21 -2.95
C ILE A 62 19.74 -24.97 -3.58
N SER A 63 18.49 -24.61 -3.26
CA SER A 63 17.28 -25.20 -3.84
C SER A 63 17.20 -25.02 -5.36
N ALA A 64 17.57 -23.83 -5.85
CA ALA A 64 17.65 -23.55 -7.28
C ALA A 64 18.74 -24.38 -7.97
N ARG A 65 19.95 -24.45 -7.38
CA ARG A 65 21.08 -25.24 -7.90
C ARG A 65 20.82 -26.74 -7.92
N THR A 66 20.14 -27.26 -6.90
CA THR A 66 19.83 -28.69 -6.74
C THR A 66 18.64 -29.15 -7.60
N GLY A 67 17.96 -28.25 -8.31
CA GLY A 67 16.86 -28.61 -9.20
C GLY A 67 15.51 -28.85 -8.50
N LYS A 68 15.40 -28.56 -7.20
CA LYS A 68 14.18 -28.79 -6.41
C LYS A 68 12.96 -28.02 -6.90
N TRP A 69 13.18 -26.89 -7.58
CA TRP A 69 12.13 -26.09 -8.23
C TRP A 69 11.30 -26.88 -9.26
N LYS A 70 11.83 -27.97 -9.83
CA LYS A 70 11.11 -28.83 -10.78
C LYS A 70 10.10 -29.77 -10.13
N ALA A 71 10.21 -30.00 -8.82
CA ALA A 71 9.30 -30.87 -8.06
C ALA A 71 8.17 -30.09 -7.36
N VAL A 72 8.12 -28.77 -7.53
CA VAL A 72 7.14 -27.89 -6.89
C VAL A 72 5.80 -28.01 -7.58
N THR A 73 4.71 -28.09 -6.80
CA THR A 73 3.35 -28.16 -7.36
C THR A 73 2.94 -26.81 -7.97
N VAL A 74 2.05 -26.81 -8.97
CA VAL A 74 1.61 -25.57 -9.64
C VAL A 74 1.01 -24.55 -8.66
N LYS A 75 0.29 -25.02 -7.64
CA LYS A 75 -0.29 -24.15 -6.60
C LYS A 75 0.79 -23.42 -5.80
N GLU A 76 1.84 -24.14 -5.41
CA GLU A 76 2.96 -23.60 -4.65
C GLU A 76 3.81 -22.66 -5.51
N ALA A 77 4.07 -23.02 -6.77
CA ALA A 77 4.75 -22.16 -7.73
C ALA A 77 3.99 -20.83 -7.90
N TRP A 78 2.65 -20.89 -8.05
CA TRP A 78 1.82 -19.71 -8.20
C TRP A 78 1.87 -18.79 -6.98
N LEU A 79 1.75 -19.35 -5.77
CA LEU A 79 1.88 -18.57 -4.53
C LEU A 79 3.25 -17.88 -4.42
N ASN A 80 4.33 -18.61 -4.71
CA ASN A 80 5.69 -18.05 -4.70
C ASN A 80 5.86 -16.93 -5.74
N THR A 81 5.23 -17.05 -6.91
CA THR A 81 5.26 -15.97 -7.91
C THR A 81 4.49 -14.73 -7.48
N LEU A 82 3.36 -14.88 -6.78
CA LEU A 82 2.59 -13.75 -6.26
C LEU A 82 3.36 -12.98 -5.18
N ILE A 83 4.02 -13.71 -4.26
CA ILE A 83 4.90 -13.10 -3.25
C ILE A 83 6.09 -12.39 -3.93
N GLY A 84 6.68 -13.02 -4.96
CA GLY A 84 7.74 -12.39 -5.75
C GLY A 84 7.29 -11.09 -6.43
N ALA A 85 6.07 -11.06 -6.98
CA ALA A 85 5.49 -9.87 -7.56
C ALA A 85 5.22 -8.77 -6.51
N GLU A 86 4.76 -9.14 -5.31
CA GLU A 86 4.56 -8.20 -4.20
C GLU A 86 5.86 -7.49 -3.81
N ILE A 87 6.98 -8.23 -3.72
CA ILE A 87 8.30 -7.65 -3.43
C ILE A 87 8.71 -6.64 -4.51
N MET A 88 8.45 -6.95 -5.79
CA MET A 88 8.71 -6.03 -6.90
C MET A 88 7.84 -4.77 -6.82
N PHE A 89 6.57 -4.90 -6.45
CA PHE A 89 5.71 -3.73 -6.26
C PHE A 89 6.17 -2.85 -5.09
N CYS A 90 6.68 -3.45 -4.00
CA CYS A 90 7.29 -2.70 -2.90
C CYS A 90 8.50 -1.86 -3.37
N PHE A 91 9.32 -2.40 -4.26
CA PHE A 91 10.42 -1.65 -4.89
C PHE A 91 9.91 -0.45 -5.72
N PHE A 92 8.89 -0.64 -6.57
CA PHE A 92 8.32 0.45 -7.37
C PHE A 92 7.65 1.53 -6.52
N ILE A 93 7.00 1.17 -5.40
CA ILE A 93 6.48 2.15 -4.44
C ILE A 93 7.63 2.98 -3.86
N GLY A 94 8.75 2.34 -3.52
CA GLY A 94 9.96 3.02 -3.09
C GLY A 94 10.51 3.98 -4.15
N GLU A 95 10.51 3.59 -5.42
CA GLU A 95 10.90 4.45 -6.53
C GLU A 95 9.98 5.67 -6.66
N VAL A 96 8.65 5.49 -6.58
CA VAL A 96 7.68 6.60 -6.61
C VAL A 96 7.93 7.60 -5.47
N ILE A 97 8.22 7.11 -4.26
CA ILE A 97 8.60 7.96 -3.13
C ILE A 97 9.93 8.69 -3.39
N GLY A 98 10.93 7.98 -3.94
CA GLY A 98 12.24 8.56 -4.28
C GLY A 98 12.16 9.67 -5.34
N ARG A 99 11.33 9.45 -6.38
CA ARG A 99 11.10 10.42 -7.46
C ARG A 99 10.15 11.55 -7.07
N ARG A 100 9.35 11.38 -6.00
CA ARG A 100 8.31 12.32 -5.55
C ARG A 100 7.26 12.66 -6.62
N SER A 101 7.06 11.76 -7.57
CA SER A 101 6.10 11.91 -8.67
C SER A 101 5.41 10.59 -8.93
N LEU A 102 4.08 10.63 -9.06
CA LEU A 102 3.26 9.46 -9.40
C LEU A 102 3.43 9.07 -10.89
N VAL A 103 3.77 10.02 -11.76
CA VAL A 103 3.88 9.80 -13.20
C VAL A 103 5.15 10.46 -13.72
N GLY A 104 6.12 9.64 -14.12
CA GLY A 104 7.38 10.09 -14.73
C GLY A 104 8.25 10.96 -13.82
N TYR A 105 9.42 11.35 -14.32
CA TYR A 105 10.25 12.37 -13.69
C TYR A 105 9.74 13.76 -14.10
N HIS A 106 9.67 14.68 -13.14
CA HIS A 106 9.38 16.08 -13.43
C HIS A 106 10.64 16.73 -14.03
N ILE A 107 10.78 16.64 -15.35
CA ILE A 107 11.87 17.26 -16.10
C ILE A 107 11.34 18.56 -16.69
N PRO A 108 11.81 19.74 -16.24
CA PRO A 108 11.38 21.00 -16.80
C PRO A 108 11.74 21.04 -18.29
N GLY A 109 10.74 21.19 -19.16
CA GLY A 109 10.90 21.33 -20.61
C GLY A 109 10.74 20.05 -21.46
N ALA A 110 10.53 18.87 -20.88
CA ALA A 110 10.35 17.62 -21.65
C ALA A 110 8.88 17.14 -21.74
N VAL A 111 8.02 17.56 -20.81
CA VAL A 111 6.62 17.10 -20.75
C VAL A 111 5.70 18.18 -20.18
N HIS A 112 4.85 18.74 -21.04
CA HIS A 112 3.73 19.61 -20.66
C HIS A 112 2.59 18.77 -20.10
N TYR A 113 2.69 18.32 -18.86
CA TYR A 113 1.52 17.88 -18.11
C TYR A 113 1.51 18.62 -16.77
N ILE A 114 0.79 19.74 -16.80
CA ILE A 114 -0.03 20.31 -15.71
C ILE A 114 0.52 20.03 -14.30
N ALA A 115 1.19 21.02 -13.73
CA ALA A 115 1.38 21.14 -12.30
C ALA A 115 0.98 22.56 -11.88
N GLU A 116 -0.34 22.83 -11.89
CA GLU A 116 -0.94 23.86 -11.05
C GLU A 116 -1.75 23.15 -9.97
N ILE A 117 -1.12 22.99 -8.80
CA ILE A 117 -1.76 23.03 -7.49
C ILE A 117 -0.80 23.80 -6.58
#